data_AF-A0A5K1B2M8-F1
#
_entry.id   AF-A0A5K1B2M8-F1
#
_cell.length_a   1.000
_cell.length_b   1.000
_cell.length_c   1.000
_cell.angle_alpha   90.00
_cell.angle_beta   90.00
_cell.angle_gamma   90.00
#
_symmetry.space_group_name_H-M   'P 1'
#
loop_
_entity.id
_entity.type
_entity.pdbx_description
1 polymer ?
#
loop_
_entity_poly.entity_id
_entity_poly.type
_entity_poly.pdbx_seq_one_letter_code
_entity_poly.pdbx_strand_id
1 'polypeptide(L)' 'SCWAFSTVVAIEGITQIKTKKLVSVSEQELVDCDTGNGGCNGGLMEKAFEFVEKNGGLALEKKYPYTEKQGKCNVSK' A
#
# COMPACT_ATOMS: atom_id res chain seq x y z
N SER A 1 -7.64 -6.87 5.42
CA SER A 1 -6.58 -6.13 4.71
C SER A 1 -5.54 -7.02 4.01
N CYS A 2 -5.69 -8.35 3.92
CA CYS A 2 -4.68 -9.24 3.31
C CYS A 2 -4.27 -8.86 1.88
N TRP A 3 -5.20 -8.30 1.11
CA TRP A 3 -4.95 -7.78 -0.24
C TRP A 3 -3.89 -6.68 -0.24
N ALA A 4 -3.93 -5.76 0.73
CA ALA A 4 -2.98 -4.65 0.84
C ALA A 4 -1.56 -5.17 1.15
N PHE A 5 -1.44 -6.11 2.09
CA PHE A 5 -0.17 -6.78 2.40
C PHE A 5 0.41 -7.53 1.20
N SER A 6 -0.44 -8.27 0.46
CA SER A 6 0.00 -8.98 -0.75
C SER A 6 0.55 -8.02 -1.81
N THR A 7 -0.13 -6.89 -2.01
CA THR A 7 0.32 -5.81 -2.91
C THR A 7 1.65 -5.21 -2.44
N VAL A 8 1.78 -4.87 -1.15
CA VAL A 8 3.02 -4.31 -0.59
C VAL A 8 4.18 -5.26 -0.76
N VAL A 9 4.05 -6.53 -0.36
CA VAL A 9 5.14 -7.53 -0.49
C VAL A 9 5.59 -7.68 -1.95
N ALA A 10 4.66 -7.64 -2.91
CA ALA A 10 5.02 -7.67 -4.33
C ALA A 10 5.81 -6.42 -4.76
N ILE A 11 5.40 -5.22 -4.31
CA ILE A 11 6.09 -3.95 -4.58
C ILE A 11 7.49 -3.93 -3.95
N GLU A 12 7.61 -4.35 -2.68
CA GLU A 12 8.88 -4.44 -1.98
C GLU A 12 9.83 -5.43 -2.67
N GLY A 13 9.31 -6.60 -3.06
CA GLY A 13 10.06 -7.63 -3.78
C GLY A 13 10.63 -7.14 -5.10
N ILE A 14 9.81 -6.52 -5.97
CA ILE A 14 10.31 -5.98 -7.24
C ILE A 14 11.26 -4.80 -7.04
N THR A 15 11.05 -4.00 -5.99
CA THR A 15 11.93 -2.87 -5.62
C THR A 15 13.30 -3.38 -5.22
N GLN A 16 13.38 -4.41 -4.38
CA GLN A 16 14.63 -5.07 -4.01
C GLN A 16 15.34 -5.67 -5.25
N ILE A 17 14.61 -6.34 -6.15
CA ILE A 17 15.20 -6.93 -7.36
C ILE A 17 15.85 -5.86 -8.23
N LYS A 18 15.14 -4.75 -8.49
CA LYS A 18 15.58 -3.67 -9.39
C LYS A 18 16.65 -2.77 -8.79
N THR A 19 16.53 -2.43 -7.51
CA THR A 19 17.36 -1.39 -6.87
C THR A 19 18.44 -1.95 -5.94
N LYS A 20 18.36 -3.24 -5.59
CA LYS A 20 19.16 -3.89 -4.54
C LYS A 20 18.98 -3.28 -3.14
N LYS A 21 17.89 -2.53 -2.94
CA LYS A 21 17.52 -1.93 -1.65
C LYS A 21 16.17 -2.44 -1.21
N LEU A 22 16.13 -3.00 0.00
CA LEU A 22 14.88 -3.42 0.62
C LEU A 22 14.28 -2.19 1.29
N VAL A 23 13.13 -1.76 0.78
CA VAL A 23 12.42 -0.58 1.25
C VAL A 23 11.05 -1.05 1.68
N SER A 24 10.68 -0.74 2.93
CA SER A 24 9.35 -1.09 3.43
C SER A 24 8.35 0.02 3.15
N VAL A 25 7.19 -0.34 2.58
CA VAL A 25 6.15 0.59 2.12
C VAL A 25 4.81 0.30 2.78
N SER A 26 3.93 1.30 2.85
CA SER A 26 2.76 1.27 3.72
C SER A 26 1.57 0.50 3.15
N GLU A 27 1.13 -0.54 3.84
CA GLU A 27 -0.18 -1.17 3.61
C GLU A 27 -1.32 -0.27 4.08
N GLN A 28 -1.10 0.53 5.13
CA GLN A 28 -2.13 1.39 5.69
C GLN A 28 -2.60 2.43 4.68
N GLU A 29 -1.68 2.97 3.88
CA GLU A 29 -2.04 3.89 2.83
C GLU A 29 -2.99 3.26 1.81
N LEU A 30 -2.77 2.00 1.43
CA LEU A 30 -3.72 1.28 0.58
C LEU A 30 -5.08 1.12 1.28
N VAL A 31 -5.08 0.72 2.55
CA VAL A 31 -6.31 0.53 3.33
C VAL A 31 -7.13 1.82 3.44
N ASP A 32 -6.47 2.97 3.56
CA ASP A 32 -7.13 4.26 3.80
C ASP A 32 -7.45 5.04 2.51
N CYS A 33 -6.61 4.93 1.48
CA CYS A 33 -6.64 5.80 0.30
C CYS A 33 -7.14 5.12 -0.99
N ASP A 34 -7.03 3.79 -1.11
CA ASP A 34 -7.52 3.09 -2.30
C ASP A 34 -9.04 2.89 -2.23
N THR A 35 -9.77 3.87 -2.78
CA THR A 35 -11.24 3.83 -2.86
C THR A 35 -11.77 2.80 -3.87
N GLY A 36 -10.90 2.18 -4.68
CA GLY A 36 -11.27 1.08 -5.57
C GLY A 36 -11.47 -0.25 -4.85
N ASN A 37 -10.99 -0.33 -3.60
CA ASN A 37 -11.08 -1.46 -2.69
C ASN A 37 -11.91 -1.14 -1.43
N GLY A 38 -12.19 -2.17 -0.63
CA GLY A 38 -13.07 -2.09 0.54
C GLY A 38 -12.33 -1.88 1.86
N GLY A 39 -11.09 -1.39 1.83
CA GLY A 39 -10.26 -1.19 3.03
C GLY A 39 -10.13 -2.48 3.86
N CYS A 40 -10.57 -2.43 5.13
CA CYS A 40 -10.55 -3.60 6.00
C CYS A 40 -11.48 -4.73 5.56
N ASN A 41 -12.55 -4.43 4.80
CA ASN A 41 -13.56 -5.41 4.36
C ASN A 41 -13.09 -6.29 3.19
N GLY A 42 -11.90 -6.04 2.65
CA GLY A 42 -11.32 -6.82 1.56
C GLY A 42 -11.03 -5.96 0.33
N GLY A 43 -10.46 -6.61 -0.68
CA GLY A 43 -9.98 -5.94 -1.89
C GLY A 43 -9.23 -6.89 -2.81
N LEU A 44 -8.84 -6.37 -3.96
CA LEU A 44 -8.10 -7.07 -5.00
C LEU A 44 -6.76 -6.37 -5.24
N MET A 45 -5.69 -7.15 -5.34
CA MET A 45 -4.33 -6.65 -5.52
C MET A 45 -4.15 -5.92 -6.86
N GLU A 46 -4.84 -6.36 -7.90
CA GLU A 46 -4.82 -5.72 -9.24
C GLU A 46 -5.25 -4.24 -9.16
N LYS A 47 -6.40 -3.98 -8.52
CA LYS A 47 -6.87 -2.61 -8.27
C LYS A 47 -5.91 -1.80 -7.42
N ALA A 48 -5.29 -2.44 -6.43
CA ALA A 48 -4.31 -1.78 -5.57
C ALA A 48 -3.05 -1.38 -6.36
N PHE A 49 -2.59 -2.20 -7.32
CA PHE A 49 -1.50 -1.83 -8.22
C PHE A 49 -1.89 -0.66 -9.12
N GLU A 50 -3.10 -0.63 -9.68
CA GLU A 50 -3.60 0.53 -10.45
C GLU A 50 -3.63 1.81 -9.61
N PHE A 51 -4.08 1.71 -8.35
CA PHE A 51 -4.03 2.82 -7.40
C PHE A 51 -2.59 3.29 -7.20
N VAL A 52 -1.65 2.38 -6.92
CA VAL A 52 -0.23 2.72 -6.69
C VAL A 52 0.36 3.45 -7.88
N GLU A 53 0.05 3.01 -9.10
CA GLU A 53 0.50 3.67 -10.34
C GLU A 53 -0.05 5.10 -10.43
N LYS A 54 -1.36 5.28 -10.22
CA LYS A 54 -2.02 6.60 -10.27
C LYS A 54 -1.58 7.54 -9.14
N ASN A 55 -1.26 6.98 -7.98
CA ASN A 55 -0.84 7.70 -6.78
C ASN A 55 0.65 8.07 -6.78
N GLY A 56 1.43 7.59 -7.76
CA GLY A 56 2.87 7.85 -7.85
C GLY A 56 3.71 7.05 -6.84
N GLY A 57 3.22 5.88 -6.42
CA GLY A 57 3.86 5.01 -5.43
C GLY A 57 3.18 5.03 -4.06
N LEU A 58 3.86 4.45 -3.07
CA LEU A 58 3.40 4.37 -1.67
C LEU A 58 4.36 5.11 -0.73
N ALA A 59 3.84 5.55 0.40
CA ALA A 59 4.61 6.03 1.53
C ALA A 59 5.49 4.92 2.09
N LEU A 60 6.56 5.30 2.79
CA LEU A 60 7.31 4.37 3.61
C LEU A 60 6.46 3.95 4.81
N GLU A 61 6.59 2.70 5.25
CA GLU A 61 5.86 2.19 6.42
C GLU A 61 6.12 3.06 7.66
N LYS A 62 7.37 3.49 7.86
CA LYS A 62 7.73 4.40 8.98
C LYS A 62 7.03 5.77 8.96
N LYS A 63 6.51 6.22 7.80
CA LYS A 63 5.81 7.49 7.65
C LYS A 63 4.30 7.33 7.77
N TYR A 64 3.79 6.19 7.30
CA TYR A 64 2.37 5.87 7.37
C TYR A 64 2.21 4.46 7.97
N PRO A 65 2.36 4.31 9.30
CA PRO A 65 2.40 3.00 9.93
C PRO A 65 1.06 2.27 9.88
N TYR A 66 1.11 0.94 9.91
CA TYR A 66 -0.07 0.10 10.05
C TYR A 66 -0.79 0.28 11.38
N THR A 67 -2.12 0.40 11.33
CA THR A 67 -2.99 0.67 12.49
C THR A 67 -4.13 -0.33 12.66
N GLU A 68 -4.15 -1.40 11.85
CA GLU A 68 -5.13 -2.50 11.92
C GLU A 68 -6.60 -2.12 11.69
N LYS A 69 -6.87 -0.86 11.33
CA LYS A 69 -8.21 -0.34 11.06
C LYS A 69 -8.19 0.58 9.85
N GLN A 70 -9.33 0.73 9.20
CA GLN A 70 -9.48 1.73 8.15
C GLN A 70 -9.65 3.11 8.77
N GLY A 71 -8.74 4.01 8.42
CA GLY A 71 -8.72 5.42 8.78
C GLY A 71 -9.19 6.31 7.62
N LYS A 72 -8.97 7.62 7.79
CA LYS A 72 -9.10 8.57 6.69
C LYS A 72 -7.77 8.64 5.94
N CYS A 73 -7.82 8.66 4.62
CA CYS A 73 -6.63 8.88 3.80
C CYS A 73 -5.88 10.15 4.20
N ASN A 74 -4.61 10.00 4.56
CA ASN A 74 -3.72 11.13 4.84
C ASN A 74 -2.94 11.54 3.58
N VAL A 75 -3.42 12.58 2.90
CA VAL A 75 -2.81 13.12 1.67
C VAL A 75 -1.50 13.88 1.89
N SER A 76 -1.12 14.17 3.14
CA SER A 76 0.08 14.94 3.47
C SER A 76 1.32 14.09 3.78
N LYS A 77 1.21 12.75 3.74
CA LYS A 77 2.25 11.72 3.92
C LYS A 77 3.54 12.12 4.67
#